data_AF-A0A0Q5E247-F1
#
_entry.id   AF-A0A0Q5E247-F1
#
_cell.length_a   1.000
_cell.length_b   1.000
_cell.length_c   1.000
_cell.angle_alpha   90.00
_cell.angle_beta   90.00
_cell.angle_gamma   90.00
#
_symmetry.space_group_name_H-M   'P 1'
#
loop_
_entity.id
_entity.type
_entity.pdbx_description
1 polymer ?
#
loop_
_entity_poly.entity_id
_entity_poly.type
_entity_poly.pdbx_seq_one_letter_code
_entity_poly.pdbx_strand_id
1 'polypeptide(L)'
;MARRFERLAFVASPTEDARQAAATLMRRYDHVPPDEADVVVALGGDGLMLQTLHRFMHAGTPIYGMNRGTVGFLMNEFREDGLIERLENTKRSIIHPLMMEAVDTEGRRHQARALNEVYMLRQTHQTAKLRISIDGHVRLPELIADGVLAATPAGSTAYNLSVGGPILPLNARLLALTPISAFRPRRWHGALLPDYARILIEVLDAEHRPVAAVADHTEFRRVCTVETWLDHATNLTLLHDPGHSLDERILREQFG
;
A
#
# COMPACT_ATOMS: atom_id res chain seq x y z
N MET A 1 31.56 -1.66 -17.62
CA MET A 1 30.95 -1.64 -16.27
C MET A 1 30.08 -2.88 -16.15
N ALA A 2 30.12 -3.56 -15.01
CA ALA A 2 29.20 -4.67 -14.74
C ALA A 2 27.75 -4.14 -14.70
N ARG A 3 26.80 -4.89 -15.28
CA ARG A 3 25.38 -4.51 -15.24
C ARG A 3 24.83 -4.74 -13.84
N ARG A 4 23.94 -3.85 -13.39
CA ARG A 4 23.25 -4.00 -12.09
C ARG A 4 22.21 -5.11 -12.14
N PHE A 5 21.60 -5.34 -13.30
CA PHE A 5 20.59 -6.37 -13.51
C PHE A 5 20.97 -7.28 -14.68
N GLU A 6 21.22 -8.56 -14.38
CA GLU A 6 21.55 -9.57 -15.39
C GLU A 6 20.43 -10.59 -15.55
N ARG A 7 19.79 -10.96 -14.44
CA ARG A 7 18.71 -11.95 -14.40
C ARG A 7 17.36 -11.25 -14.23
N LEU A 8 16.59 -11.22 -15.31
CA LEU A 8 15.26 -10.63 -15.33
C LEU A 8 14.20 -11.71 -15.09
N ALA A 9 13.14 -11.37 -14.38
CA ALA A 9 11.91 -12.14 -14.40
C ALA A 9 10.74 -11.27 -14.85
N PHE A 10 9.74 -11.89 -15.47
CA PHE A 10 8.54 -11.21 -15.93
C PHE A 10 7.32 -11.80 -15.24
N VAL A 11 6.46 -10.94 -14.70
CA VAL A 11 5.16 -11.30 -14.16
C VAL A 11 4.09 -10.44 -14.81
N ALA A 12 2.92 -11.02 -15.09
CA ALA A 12 1.85 -10.33 -15.79
C ALA A 12 0.52 -10.52 -15.06
N SER A 13 -0.36 -9.52 -15.19
CA SER A 13 -1.74 -9.65 -14.75
C SER A 13 -2.49 -10.66 -15.64
N PRO A 14 -3.68 -11.13 -15.23
CA PRO A 14 -4.45 -12.08 -16.04
C PRO A 14 -5.12 -11.45 -17.27
N THR A 15 -4.89 -10.16 -17.56
CA THR A 15 -5.43 -9.51 -18.76
C THR A 15 -4.64 -9.92 -19.99
N GLU A 16 -5.32 -9.93 -21.15
CA GLU A 16 -4.68 -10.37 -22.40
C GLU A 16 -3.54 -9.43 -22.81
N ASP A 17 -3.76 -8.12 -22.71
CA ASP A 17 -2.74 -7.11 -23.01
C ASP A 17 -1.47 -7.24 -22.17
N ALA A 18 -1.61 -7.57 -20.88
CA ALA A 18 -0.48 -7.77 -19.98
C ALA A 18 0.30 -9.05 -20.32
N ARG A 19 -0.41 -10.14 -20.61
CA ARG A 19 0.22 -11.41 -21.02
C ARG A 19 0.96 -11.28 -22.35
N GLN A 20 0.36 -10.60 -23.34
CA GLN A 20 1.01 -10.36 -24.62
C GLN A 20 2.27 -9.49 -24.48
N ALA A 21 2.19 -8.43 -23.67
CA ALA A 21 3.34 -7.59 -23.36
C ALA A 21 4.49 -8.38 -22.73
N ALA A 22 4.19 -9.22 -21.72
CA ALA A 22 5.19 -10.07 -21.09
C ALA A 22 5.79 -11.09 -22.07
N ALA A 23 4.96 -11.75 -22.88
CA ALA A 23 5.43 -12.69 -23.91
C ALA A 23 6.34 -12.02 -24.95
N THR A 24 6.06 -10.78 -25.33
CA THR A 24 6.92 -10.01 -26.23
C THR A 24 8.27 -9.68 -25.59
N LEU A 25 8.30 -9.30 -24.32
CA LEU A 25 9.55 -9.05 -23.60
C LEU A 25 10.36 -10.34 -23.39
N MET A 26 9.71 -11.44 -23.01
CA MET A 26 10.36 -12.74 -22.79
C MET A 26 10.97 -13.33 -24.07
N ARG A 27 10.48 -12.94 -25.26
CA ARG A 27 11.11 -13.30 -26.55
C ARG A 27 12.35 -12.47 -26.89
N ARG A 28 12.47 -11.27 -26.32
CA ARG A 28 13.52 -10.30 -26.63
C ARG A 28 14.66 -10.31 -25.60
N TYR A 29 14.36 -10.66 -24.37
CA TYR A 29 15.31 -10.63 -23.26
C TYR A 29 15.36 -11.98 -22.55
N ASP A 30 16.58 -12.41 -22.22
CA ASP A 30 16.81 -13.58 -21.38
C ASP A 30 16.14 -13.39 -20.02
N HIS A 31 15.60 -14.47 -19.49
CA HIS A 31 14.85 -14.45 -18.24
C HIS A 31 15.01 -15.73 -17.44
N VAL A 32 14.75 -15.60 -16.14
CA VAL A 32 14.82 -16.67 -15.16
C VAL A 32 13.50 -16.75 -14.39
N PRO A 33 13.27 -17.84 -13.62
CA PRO A 33 12.19 -17.87 -12.65
C PRO A 33 12.30 -16.70 -11.65
N PRO A 34 11.18 -16.11 -11.18
CA PRO A 34 11.21 -14.92 -10.32
C PRO A 34 12.05 -15.02 -9.04
N ASP A 35 12.18 -16.21 -8.47
CA ASP A 35 12.94 -16.44 -7.24
C ASP A 35 14.46 -16.40 -7.45
N GLU A 36 14.91 -16.43 -8.71
CA GLU A 36 16.33 -16.34 -9.11
C GLU A 36 16.70 -14.97 -9.70
N ALA A 37 15.73 -14.05 -9.82
CA ALA A 37 15.90 -12.80 -10.54
C ALA A 37 16.56 -11.70 -9.69
N ASP A 38 17.36 -10.86 -10.35
CA ASP A 38 17.90 -9.62 -9.79
C ASP A 38 16.87 -8.49 -9.82
N VAL A 39 15.87 -8.61 -10.71
CA VAL A 39 14.75 -7.69 -10.86
C VAL A 39 13.53 -8.40 -11.43
N VAL A 40 12.36 -8.07 -10.89
CA VAL A 40 11.08 -8.56 -11.41
C VAL A 40 10.39 -7.42 -12.17
N VAL A 41 10.09 -7.67 -13.43
CA VAL A 41 9.33 -6.76 -14.31
C VAL A 41 7.86 -7.16 -14.26
N ALA A 42 7.01 -6.30 -13.70
CA ALA A 42 5.57 -6.51 -13.58
C ALA A 42 4.80 -5.78 -14.68
N LEU A 43 3.98 -6.52 -15.45
CA LEU A 43 3.19 -6.00 -16.58
C LEU A 43 1.71 -5.98 -16.20
N GLY A 44 1.13 -4.81 -15.96
CA GLY A 44 -0.25 -4.71 -15.48
C GLY A 44 -0.60 -3.32 -14.97
N GLY A 45 -1.42 -3.25 -13.91
CA GLY A 45 -1.70 -2.01 -13.16
C GLY A 45 -1.15 -2.07 -11.73
N ASP A 46 -1.51 -1.08 -10.91
CA ASP A 46 -1.02 -0.95 -9.53
C ASP A 46 -1.36 -2.16 -8.65
N GLY A 47 -2.52 -2.79 -8.86
CA GLY A 47 -2.88 -4.01 -8.14
C GLY A 47 -1.87 -5.14 -8.34
N LEU A 48 -1.36 -5.33 -9.56
CA LEU A 48 -0.30 -6.31 -9.82
C LEU A 48 1.01 -5.88 -9.17
N MET A 49 1.35 -4.59 -9.23
CA MET A 49 2.55 -4.07 -8.59
C MET A 49 2.56 -4.39 -7.09
N LEU A 50 1.47 -4.08 -6.38
CA LEU A 50 1.35 -4.33 -4.95
C LEU A 50 1.38 -5.83 -4.62
N GLN A 51 0.67 -6.65 -5.40
CA GLN A 51 0.75 -8.11 -5.25
C GLN A 51 2.17 -8.64 -5.44
N THR A 52 2.90 -8.08 -6.41
CA THR A 52 4.29 -8.46 -6.69
C THR A 52 5.20 -8.03 -5.55
N LEU A 53 5.09 -6.79 -5.07
CA LEU A 53 5.82 -6.29 -3.90
C LEU A 53 5.55 -7.17 -2.67
N HIS A 54 4.28 -7.54 -2.42
CA HIS A 54 3.92 -8.41 -1.32
C HIS A 54 4.54 -9.81 -1.46
N ARG A 55 4.53 -10.38 -2.66
CA ARG A 55 5.13 -11.70 -2.95
C ARG A 55 6.64 -11.72 -2.72
N PHE A 56 7.36 -10.68 -3.13
CA PHE A 56 8.82 -10.60 -3.04
C PHE A 56 9.33 -9.86 -1.80
N MET A 57 8.45 -9.58 -0.83
CA MET A 57 8.76 -8.79 0.35
C MET A 57 9.96 -9.32 1.15
N HIS A 58 10.11 -10.64 1.23
CA HIS A 58 11.21 -11.27 1.97
C HIS A 58 12.49 -11.42 1.15
N ALA A 59 12.39 -11.45 -0.19
CA ALA A 59 13.54 -11.59 -1.07
C ALA A 59 14.30 -10.27 -1.24
N GLY A 60 13.63 -9.13 -1.03
CA GLY A 60 14.20 -7.80 -1.28
C GLY A 60 14.44 -7.51 -2.76
N THR A 61 13.96 -8.37 -3.66
CA THR A 61 14.10 -8.21 -5.10
C THR A 61 13.38 -6.94 -5.54
N PRO A 62 14.06 -6.01 -6.23
CA PRO A 62 13.43 -4.79 -6.72
C PRO A 62 12.41 -5.08 -7.81
N ILE A 63 11.31 -4.33 -7.79
CA ILE A 63 10.20 -4.50 -8.72
C ILE A 63 10.13 -3.31 -9.67
N TYR A 64 10.07 -3.60 -10.97
CA TYR A 64 9.91 -2.61 -12.03
C TYR A 64 8.56 -2.82 -12.73
N GLY A 65 7.64 -1.88 -12.60
CA GLY A 65 6.30 -1.99 -13.19
C GLY A 65 6.21 -1.34 -14.56
N MET A 66 5.45 -1.92 -15.49
CA MET A 66 5.01 -1.24 -16.72
C MET A 66 3.50 -1.32 -16.89
N ASN A 67 2.89 -0.16 -17.15
CA ASN A 67 1.45 -0.03 -17.26
C ASN A 67 0.92 -0.74 -18.51
N ARG A 68 0.02 -1.70 -18.30
CA ARG A 68 -0.80 -2.37 -19.33
C ARG A 68 -2.28 -2.38 -18.94
N GLY A 69 -2.70 -1.40 -18.14
CA GLY A 69 -4.07 -1.16 -17.72
C GLY A 69 -4.53 0.26 -18.06
N THR A 70 -5.49 0.79 -17.29
CA THR A 70 -6.07 2.12 -17.50
C THR A 70 -5.11 3.23 -17.05
N VAL A 71 -4.98 3.43 -15.74
CA VAL A 71 -4.11 4.42 -15.10
C VAL A 71 -3.39 3.73 -13.94
N GLY A 72 -2.06 3.80 -13.93
CA GLY A 72 -1.25 3.25 -12.84
C GLY A 72 -0.39 4.34 -12.20
N PHE A 73 -0.57 4.58 -10.91
CA PHE A 73 0.24 5.49 -10.11
C PHE A 73 1.66 4.95 -9.92
N LEU A 74 1.79 3.63 -9.72
CA LEU A 74 3.05 2.96 -9.41
C LEU A 74 3.78 2.41 -10.64
N MET A 75 3.16 2.47 -11.82
CA MET A 75 3.62 1.78 -13.02
C MET A 75 4.35 2.72 -13.97
N ASN A 76 5.51 2.30 -14.50
CA ASN A 76 6.18 3.03 -15.58
C ASN A 76 5.42 2.90 -16.90
N GLU A 77 5.79 3.70 -17.90
CA GLU A 77 5.24 3.55 -19.24
C GLU A 77 5.72 2.24 -19.88
N PHE A 78 4.83 1.53 -20.58
CA PHE A 78 5.20 0.33 -21.31
C PHE A 78 6.00 0.67 -22.56
N ARG A 79 7.20 0.08 -22.69
CA ARG A 79 8.00 0.09 -23.91
C ARG A 79 8.73 -1.23 -24.04
N GLU A 80 8.75 -1.78 -25.25
CA GLU A 80 9.40 -3.07 -25.54
C GLU A 80 10.92 -2.94 -25.67
N ASP A 81 11.38 -1.79 -26.17
CA ASP A 81 12.78 -1.54 -26.48
C ASP A 81 13.56 -0.93 -25.31
N GLY A 82 14.86 -1.21 -25.27
CA GLY A 82 15.79 -0.57 -24.34
C GLY A 82 15.56 -0.94 -22.87
N LEU A 83 14.94 -2.07 -22.56
CA LEU A 83 14.60 -2.46 -21.19
C LEU A 83 15.83 -2.46 -20.27
N ILE A 84 16.93 -3.08 -20.73
CA ILE A 84 18.16 -3.17 -19.94
C ILE A 84 18.70 -1.77 -19.62
N GLU A 85 18.82 -0.91 -20.62
CA GLU A 85 19.29 0.47 -20.43
C GLU A 85 18.38 1.27 -19.49
N ARG A 86 17.07 1.12 -19.62
CA ARG A 86 16.12 1.74 -18.69
C ARG A 86 16.33 1.27 -17.27
N LEU A 87 16.38 -0.05 -17.06
CA LEU A 87 16.61 -0.66 -15.76
C LEU A 87 17.89 -0.14 -15.10
N GLU A 88 18.99 -0.02 -15.84
CA GLU A 88 20.25 0.55 -15.32
C GLU A 88 20.10 2.03 -14.92
N ASN A 89 19.27 2.78 -15.62
CA ASN A 89 19.02 4.20 -15.33
C ASN A 89 17.87 4.45 -14.34
N THR A 90 17.18 3.42 -13.86
CA THR A 90 16.05 3.60 -12.91
C THR A 90 16.49 4.21 -11.58
N LYS A 91 15.60 5.03 -11.04
CA LYS A 91 15.64 5.49 -9.65
C LYS A 91 14.93 4.48 -8.74
N ARG A 92 15.35 4.44 -7.48
CA ARG A 92 14.80 3.56 -6.45
C ARG A 92 13.94 4.37 -5.49
N SER A 93 12.74 3.88 -5.22
CA SER A 93 11.93 4.32 -4.08
C SER A 93 11.79 3.16 -3.12
N ILE A 94 11.93 3.44 -1.83
CA ILE A 94 11.72 2.44 -0.78
C ILE A 94 10.31 2.63 -0.24
N ILE A 95 9.55 1.54 -0.21
CA ILE A 95 8.24 1.46 0.41
C ILE A 95 8.37 0.59 1.65
N HIS A 96 7.80 1.08 2.75
CA HIS A 96 7.69 0.32 3.99
C HIS A 96 6.23 -0.10 4.16
N PRO A 97 5.95 -1.37 4.48
CA PRO A 97 4.60 -1.80 4.77
C PRO A 97 4.15 -1.29 6.15
N LEU A 98 2.86 -1.08 6.33
CA LEU A 98 2.26 -1.04 7.67
C LEU A 98 2.26 -2.45 8.25
N MET A 99 2.63 -2.57 9.52
CA MET A 99 2.33 -3.74 10.34
C MET A 99 1.01 -3.50 11.06
N MET A 100 0.13 -4.49 11.05
CA MET A 100 -1.10 -4.51 11.84
C MET A 100 -1.00 -5.62 12.88
N GLU A 101 -1.26 -5.28 14.15
CA GLU A 101 -1.57 -6.24 15.20
C GLU A 101 -3.00 -6.03 15.68
N ALA A 102 -3.85 -7.05 15.55
CA ALA A 102 -5.23 -7.00 15.97
C ALA A 102 -5.53 -8.03 17.07
N VAL A 103 -6.44 -7.70 17.98
CA VAL A 103 -6.99 -8.63 18.97
C VAL A 103 -8.49 -8.73 18.76
N ASP A 104 -9.02 -9.94 18.63
CA ASP A 104 -10.45 -10.18 18.46
C ASP A 104 -11.22 -10.32 19.79
N THR A 105 -12.55 -10.37 19.70
CA THR A 105 -13.44 -10.54 20.87
C THR A 105 -13.23 -11.87 21.62
N GLU A 106 -12.54 -12.84 21.02
CA GLU A 106 -12.16 -14.10 21.66
C GLU A 106 -10.75 -14.03 22.29
N GLY A 107 -10.08 -12.87 22.21
CA GLY A 107 -8.72 -12.66 22.71
C GLY A 107 -7.62 -13.22 21.79
N ARG A 108 -7.95 -13.69 20.58
CA ARG A 108 -6.95 -14.16 19.62
C ARG A 108 -6.22 -12.98 19.00
N ARG A 109 -4.91 -13.13 18.86
CA ARG A 109 -4.03 -12.15 18.23
C ARG A 109 -3.84 -12.50 16.76
N HIS A 110 -3.91 -11.47 15.93
CA HIS A 110 -3.74 -11.57 14.48
C HIS A 110 -2.69 -10.56 14.03
N GLN A 111 -1.90 -10.94 13.02
CA GLN A 111 -0.93 -10.06 12.40
C GLN A 111 -1.09 -10.08 10.89
N ALA A 112 -0.94 -8.92 10.26
CA ALA A 112 -0.84 -8.80 8.82
C ALA A 112 -0.04 -7.55 8.43
N ARG A 113 0.39 -7.51 7.18
CA ARG A 113 1.06 -6.36 6.59
C ARG A 113 0.19 -5.74 5.51
N ALA A 114 0.30 -4.43 5.35
CA ALA A 114 -0.37 -3.68 4.30
C ALA A 114 0.60 -2.75 3.59
N LEU A 115 0.53 -2.70 2.26
CA LEU A 115 1.25 -1.73 1.44
C LEU A 115 0.45 -0.45 1.27
N ASN A 116 -0.88 -0.55 1.17
CA ASN A 116 -1.72 0.62 1.03
C ASN A 116 -2.16 1.13 2.39
N GLU A 117 -3.05 0.39 3.05
CA GLU A 117 -3.69 0.84 4.28
C GLU A 117 -4.05 -0.29 5.24
N VAL A 118 -4.10 0.10 6.52
CA VAL A 118 -4.80 -0.65 7.56
C VAL A 118 -6.06 0.12 7.90
N TYR A 119 -7.22 -0.51 7.81
CA TYR A 119 -8.49 0.14 8.14
C TYR A 119 -9.36 -0.70 9.07
N MET A 120 -10.19 0.01 9.83
CA MET A 120 -11.24 -0.56 10.65
C MET A 120 -12.60 -0.12 10.13
N LEU A 121 -13.56 -1.03 10.02
CA LEU A 121 -14.89 -0.75 9.49
C LEU A 121 -15.99 -1.51 10.24
N ARG A 122 -17.13 -0.86 10.50
CA ARG A 122 -18.30 -1.49 11.13
C ARG A 122 -18.79 -2.71 10.35
N GLN A 123 -19.26 -3.74 11.06
CA GLN A 123 -19.79 -4.97 10.45
C GLN A 123 -21.32 -5.06 10.44
N THR A 124 -22.01 -4.10 11.06
CA THR A 124 -23.48 -4.03 11.11
C THR A 124 -23.96 -2.64 10.70
N HIS A 125 -25.26 -2.40 10.80
CA HIS A 125 -25.87 -1.10 10.56
C HIS A 125 -25.48 -0.04 11.62
N GLN A 126 -24.90 -0.45 12.75
CA GLN A 126 -24.48 0.47 13.81
C GLN A 126 -23.10 1.06 13.51
N THR A 127 -22.94 2.36 13.76
CA THR A 127 -21.63 3.03 13.67
C THR A 127 -20.61 2.41 14.62
N ALA A 128 -19.35 2.36 14.20
CA ALA A 128 -18.25 2.05 15.09
C ALA A 128 -18.11 3.14 16.16
N LYS A 129 -17.66 2.75 17.35
CA LYS A 129 -17.22 3.66 18.42
C LYS A 129 -15.76 3.37 18.72
N LEU A 130 -14.87 4.25 18.30
CA LEU A 130 -13.44 4.03 18.33
C LEU A 130 -12.74 5.03 19.24
N ARG A 131 -11.75 4.60 20.00
CA ARG A 131 -10.77 5.49 20.64
C ARG A 131 -9.47 5.42 19.86
N ILE A 132 -8.81 6.55 19.63
CA ILE A 132 -7.53 6.61 18.95
C ILE A 132 -6.47 7.18 19.89
N SER A 133 -5.40 6.41 20.04
CA SER A 133 -4.20 6.77 20.79
C SER A 133 -3.00 6.76 19.85
N ILE A 134 -2.15 7.78 19.97
CA ILE A 134 -0.92 7.91 19.19
C ILE A 134 0.24 7.93 20.18
N ASP A 135 1.20 7.02 20.00
CA ASP A 135 2.38 6.87 20.86
C ASP A 135 2.01 6.75 22.36
N GLY A 136 0.99 5.94 22.65
CA GLY A 136 0.48 5.70 24.01
C GLY A 136 -0.39 6.82 24.60
N HIS A 137 -0.61 7.93 23.88
CA HIS A 137 -1.45 9.03 24.34
C HIS A 137 -2.78 9.07 23.60
N VAL A 138 -3.89 9.11 24.34
CA VAL A 138 -5.22 9.30 23.76
C VAL A 138 -5.28 10.66 23.06
N ARG A 139 -5.44 10.65 21.73
CA ARG A 139 -5.61 11.86 20.90
C ARG A 139 -7.07 12.10 20.55
N LEU A 140 -7.86 11.03 20.42
CA LEU A 140 -9.29 11.11 20.17
C LEU A 140 -10.03 10.12 21.08
N PRO A 141 -10.70 10.58 22.14
CA PRO A 141 -11.32 9.70 23.14
C PRO A 141 -12.52 8.92 22.60
N GLU A 142 -13.25 9.49 21.64
CA GLU A 142 -14.38 8.85 20.95
C GLU A 142 -14.50 9.38 19.52
N LEU A 143 -14.49 8.45 18.57
CA LEU A 143 -14.84 8.61 17.17
C LEU A 143 -16.08 7.74 16.90
N ILE A 144 -17.17 8.37 16.49
CA ILE A 144 -18.36 7.70 15.98
C ILE A 144 -18.35 7.84 14.47
N ALA A 145 -18.16 6.75 13.75
CA ALA A 145 -17.97 6.74 12.30
C ALA A 145 -18.35 5.37 11.72
N ASP A 146 -18.30 5.21 10.39
CA ASP A 146 -18.30 3.87 9.80
C ASP A 146 -16.97 3.16 10.08
N GLY A 147 -15.87 3.93 10.15
CA GLY A 147 -14.53 3.39 10.35
C GLY A 147 -13.44 4.46 10.40
N VAL A 148 -12.19 4.00 10.35
CA VAL A 148 -10.98 4.83 10.22
C VAL A 148 -9.89 4.02 9.54
N LEU A 149 -9.04 4.66 8.75
CA LEU A 149 -7.90 4.02 8.09
C LEU A 149 -6.61 4.79 8.32
N ALA A 150 -5.50 4.06 8.38
CA ALA A 150 -4.14 4.58 8.30
C ALA A 150 -3.53 4.13 6.97
N ALA A 151 -3.10 5.07 6.13
CA ALA A 151 -2.51 4.81 4.82
C ALA A 151 -1.03 5.20 4.77
N THR A 152 -0.25 4.39 4.05
CA THR A 152 1.12 4.73 3.65
C THR A 152 1.10 5.82 2.57
N PRO A 153 2.25 6.42 2.25
CA PRO A 153 2.36 7.28 1.09
C PRO A 153 1.92 6.60 -0.22
N ALA A 154 2.30 5.33 -0.42
CA ALA A 154 1.91 4.56 -1.59
C ALA A 154 0.40 4.27 -1.64
N GLY A 155 -0.23 4.04 -0.50
CA GLY A 155 -1.67 3.80 -0.37
C GLY A 155 -2.53 5.06 -0.35
N SER A 156 -1.92 6.24 -0.29
CA SER A 156 -2.66 7.50 -0.14
C SER A 156 -3.61 7.78 -1.31
N THR A 157 -3.31 7.25 -2.51
CA THR A 157 -4.13 7.33 -3.72
C THR A 157 -5.18 6.21 -3.84
N ALA A 158 -5.19 5.25 -2.92
CA ALA A 158 -6.11 4.11 -2.91
C ALA A 158 -7.37 4.41 -2.09
N TYR A 159 -7.66 3.63 -1.04
CA TYR A 159 -8.89 3.80 -0.28
C TYR A 159 -8.92 5.14 0.46
N ASN A 160 -7.75 5.61 0.91
CA ASN A 160 -7.59 6.92 1.53
C ASN A 160 -8.14 8.07 0.67
N LEU A 161 -7.78 8.13 -0.61
CA LEU A 161 -8.30 9.14 -1.54
C LEU A 161 -9.82 9.05 -1.69
N SER A 162 -10.35 7.83 -1.77
CA SER A 162 -11.79 7.57 -1.94
C SER A 162 -12.63 8.07 -0.76
N VAL A 163 -12.06 8.11 0.45
CA VAL A 163 -12.72 8.64 1.66
C VAL A 163 -12.35 10.10 1.95
N GLY A 164 -11.71 10.79 1.00
CA GLY A 164 -11.38 12.21 1.09
C GLY A 164 -10.10 12.52 1.87
N GLY A 165 -9.23 11.53 2.06
CA GLY A 165 -7.90 11.72 2.64
C GLY A 165 -6.93 12.41 1.68
N PRO A 166 -5.84 13.01 2.19
CA PRO A 166 -4.85 13.68 1.36
C PRO A 166 -3.99 12.66 0.59
N ILE A 167 -3.62 13.01 -0.63
CA ILE A 167 -2.59 12.30 -1.39
C ILE A 167 -1.21 12.70 -0.83
N LEU A 168 -0.34 11.72 -0.61
CA LEU A 168 1.00 11.90 -0.07
C LEU A 168 2.05 11.63 -1.16
N PRO A 169 3.10 12.47 -1.27
CA PRO A 169 4.27 12.13 -2.07
C PRO A 169 4.90 10.81 -1.60
N LEU A 170 5.36 9.94 -2.50
CA LEU A 170 5.81 8.59 -2.12
C LEU A 170 6.97 8.62 -1.09
N ASN A 171 7.84 9.62 -1.19
CA ASN A 171 8.99 9.78 -0.30
C ASN A 171 8.66 10.59 0.99
N ALA A 172 7.39 10.93 1.23
CA ALA A 172 6.97 11.65 2.43
C ALA A 172 7.13 10.76 3.66
N ARG A 173 7.70 11.33 4.73
CA ARG A 173 7.82 10.68 6.04
C ARG A 173 6.55 10.86 6.88
N LEU A 174 5.43 10.53 6.27
CA LEU A 174 4.09 10.74 6.83
C LEU A 174 3.19 9.53 6.60
N LEU A 175 2.23 9.35 7.51
CA LEU A 175 1.06 8.51 7.36
C LEU A 175 -0.19 9.39 7.35
N ALA A 176 -1.20 8.98 6.58
CA ALA A 176 -2.52 9.61 6.61
C ALA A 176 -3.47 8.79 7.48
N LEU A 177 -3.99 9.37 8.55
CA LEU A 177 -5.06 8.79 9.36
C LEU A 177 -6.39 9.46 8.98
N THR A 178 -7.28 8.74 8.33
CA THR A 178 -8.49 9.30 7.71
C THR A 178 -9.74 8.57 8.20
N PRO A 179 -10.78 9.27 8.70
CA PRO A 179 -12.01 8.62 9.11
C PRO A 179 -12.87 8.24 7.90
N ILE A 180 -13.69 7.20 8.07
CA ILE A 180 -14.68 6.76 7.08
C ILE A 180 -16.05 7.20 7.58
N SER A 181 -16.68 8.15 6.90
CA SER A 181 -18.02 8.69 7.25
C SER A 181 -18.13 9.12 8.73
N ALA A 182 -17.24 10.02 9.19
CA ALA A 182 -17.25 10.52 10.56
C ALA A 182 -18.56 11.25 10.92
N PHE A 183 -19.22 10.80 11.99
CA PHE A 183 -20.38 11.50 12.58
C PHE A 183 -19.98 12.37 13.77
N ARG A 184 -19.11 11.87 14.66
CA ARG A 184 -18.54 12.63 15.78
C ARG A 184 -17.06 12.29 15.99
N PRO A 185 -16.20 13.28 16.25
CA PRO A 185 -16.48 14.72 16.31
C PRO A 185 -16.74 15.32 14.90
N ARG A 186 -17.58 16.36 14.81
CA ARG A 186 -18.05 16.92 13.53
C ARG A 186 -16.98 17.61 12.66
N ARG A 187 -15.84 17.99 13.24
CA ARG A 187 -14.80 18.83 12.59
C ARG A 187 -13.45 18.12 12.46
N TRP A 188 -13.39 16.84 12.76
CA TRP A 188 -12.16 16.09 12.57
C TRP A 188 -12.21 15.39 11.22
N HIS A 189 -11.28 15.73 10.35
CA HIS A 189 -11.18 15.22 8.97
C HIS A 189 -10.00 14.25 8.80
N GLY A 190 -9.46 13.76 9.92
CA GLY A 190 -8.23 12.98 9.93
C GLY A 190 -7.03 13.77 10.43
N ALA A 191 -5.87 13.15 10.34
CA ALA A 191 -4.59 13.71 10.76
C ALA A 191 -3.45 13.18 9.87
N LEU A 192 -2.45 14.03 9.64
CA LEU A 192 -1.15 13.60 9.14
C LEU A 192 -0.28 13.26 10.34
N LEU A 193 0.30 12.07 10.33
CA LEU A 193 1.14 11.56 11.40
C LEU A 193 2.55 11.33 10.88
N PRO A 194 3.60 11.49 11.71
CA PRO A 194 4.93 11.04 11.35
C PRO A 194 4.98 9.54 11.05
N ASP A 195 5.86 9.12 10.16
CA ASP A 195 6.04 7.72 9.75
C ASP A 195 6.58 6.78 10.85
N TYR A 196 7.00 7.31 12.00
CA TYR A 196 7.38 6.54 13.18
C TYR A 196 6.26 6.39 14.22
N ALA A 197 5.08 7.00 13.99
CA ALA A 197 3.98 6.97 14.94
C ALA A 197 3.41 5.55 15.09
N ARG A 198 3.10 5.16 16.32
CA ARG A 198 2.30 3.97 16.62
C ARG A 198 0.86 4.38 16.86
N ILE A 199 -0.06 3.83 16.06
CA ILE A 199 -1.48 4.17 16.07
C ILE A 199 -2.22 3.00 16.72
N LEU A 200 -2.77 3.22 17.91
CA LEU A 200 -3.64 2.27 18.60
C LEU A 200 -5.09 2.72 18.46
N ILE A 201 -5.94 1.82 17.99
CA ILE A 201 -7.38 2.03 17.84
C ILE A 201 -8.12 0.97 18.66
N GLU A 202 -8.97 1.41 19.57
CA GLU A 202 -9.77 0.54 20.44
C GLU A 202 -11.25 0.66 20.10
N VAL A 203 -11.97 -0.46 20.04
CA VAL A 203 -13.43 -0.50 19.87
C VAL A 203 -14.07 -0.42 21.26
N LEU A 204 -14.76 0.69 21.54
CA LEU A 204 -15.30 1.00 22.87
C LEU A 204 -16.49 0.13 23.30
N ASP A 205 -17.15 -0.55 22.35
CA ASP A 205 -18.37 -1.34 22.55
C ASP A 205 -18.43 -2.51 21.55
N ALA A 206 -17.38 -3.36 21.56
CA ALA A 206 -17.18 -4.40 20.56
C ALA A 206 -18.28 -5.49 20.55
N GLU A 207 -18.99 -5.67 21.67
CA GLU A 207 -20.08 -6.64 21.79
C GLU A 207 -21.29 -6.24 20.93
N HIS A 208 -21.71 -4.97 21.01
CA HIS A 208 -22.87 -4.47 20.28
C HIS A 208 -22.50 -3.88 18.91
N ARG A 209 -21.27 -3.36 18.78
CA ARG A 209 -20.75 -2.69 17.58
C ARG A 209 -19.53 -3.43 17.04
N PRO A 210 -19.71 -4.61 16.44
CA PRO A 210 -18.60 -5.37 15.90
C PRO A 210 -17.94 -4.63 14.73
N VAL A 211 -16.61 -4.63 14.73
CA VAL A 211 -15.76 -3.98 13.75
C VAL A 211 -14.82 -5.03 13.13
N ALA A 212 -14.55 -4.90 11.84
CA ALA A 212 -13.49 -5.64 11.16
C ALA A 212 -12.22 -4.78 11.09
N ALA A 213 -11.06 -5.41 11.16
CA ALA A 213 -9.78 -4.82 10.78
C ALA A 213 -9.32 -5.45 9.46
N VAL A 214 -8.80 -4.63 8.56
CA VAL A 214 -8.29 -5.09 7.26
C VAL A 214 -6.93 -4.47 7.01
N ALA A 215 -5.97 -5.31 6.63
CA ALA A 215 -4.67 -4.91 6.11
C ALA A 215 -4.60 -5.28 4.62
N ASP A 216 -4.69 -4.29 3.74
CA ASP A 216 -4.95 -4.44 2.30
C ASP A 216 -6.15 -5.37 2.00
N HIS A 217 -5.89 -6.67 1.81
CA HIS A 217 -6.89 -7.69 1.45
C HIS A 217 -7.13 -8.72 2.56
N THR A 218 -6.36 -8.66 3.66
CA THR A 218 -6.47 -9.60 4.78
C THR A 218 -7.43 -9.04 5.83
N GLU A 219 -8.60 -9.67 5.98
CA GLU A 219 -9.66 -9.25 6.92
C GLU A 219 -9.67 -10.12 8.19
N PHE A 220 -9.76 -9.46 9.35
CA PHE A 220 -10.07 -10.06 10.64
C PHE A 220 -11.35 -9.44 11.19
N ARG A 221 -12.32 -10.28 11.54
CA ARG A 221 -13.66 -9.87 11.98
C ARG A 221 -13.73 -9.79 13.51
N ARG A 222 -14.68 -8.99 14.02
CA ARG A 222 -14.96 -8.82 15.45
C ARG A 222 -13.71 -8.45 16.26
N VAL A 223 -12.97 -7.44 15.81
CA VAL A 223 -11.78 -6.93 16.50
C VAL A 223 -12.16 -6.00 17.66
N CYS A 224 -11.39 -6.06 18.74
CA CYS A 224 -11.47 -5.16 19.89
C CYS A 224 -10.40 -4.07 19.83
N THR A 225 -9.19 -4.41 19.39
CA THR A 225 -8.08 -3.46 19.29
C THR A 225 -7.28 -3.70 18.03
N VAL A 226 -6.75 -2.63 17.44
CA VAL A 226 -5.79 -2.66 16.36
C VAL A 226 -4.67 -1.70 16.68
N GLU A 227 -3.43 -2.18 16.70
CA GLU A 227 -2.25 -1.33 16.65
C GLU A 227 -1.63 -1.41 15.26
N THR A 228 -1.27 -0.25 14.68
CA THR A 228 -0.62 -0.18 13.37
C THR A 228 0.50 0.85 13.35
N TRP A 229 1.58 0.52 12.66
CA TRP A 229 2.77 1.37 12.51
C TRP A 229 3.52 1.00 11.23
N LEU A 230 4.40 1.87 10.76
CA LEU A 230 5.22 1.60 9.59
C LEU A 230 6.41 0.69 9.95
N ASP A 231 6.54 -0.45 9.28
CA ASP A 231 7.63 -1.42 9.48
C ASP A 231 8.88 -0.99 8.71
N HIS A 232 9.67 -0.11 9.32
CA HIS A 232 10.95 0.37 8.76
C HIS A 232 12.03 -0.72 8.64
N ALA A 233 11.84 -1.89 9.25
CA ALA A 233 12.78 -3.01 9.08
C ALA A 233 12.56 -3.73 7.75
N THR A 234 11.37 -3.62 7.15
CA THR A 234 11.05 -4.20 5.86
C THR A 234 11.19 -3.16 4.75
N ASN A 235 12.04 -3.44 3.77
CA ASN A 235 12.32 -2.56 2.64
C ASN A 235 11.84 -3.18 1.33
N LEU A 236 10.88 -2.53 0.68
CA LEU A 236 10.42 -2.91 -0.65
C LEU A 236 10.97 -1.91 -1.66
N THR A 237 11.74 -2.39 -2.63
CA THR A 237 12.36 -1.51 -3.63
C THR A 237 11.50 -1.43 -4.88
N LEU A 238 10.94 -0.25 -5.14
CA LEU A 238 10.26 0.09 -6.38
C LEU A 238 11.24 0.79 -7.33
N LEU A 239 11.30 0.34 -8.58
CA LEU A 239 12.10 0.96 -9.64
C LEU A 239 11.22 1.80 -10.57
N HIS A 240 11.64 3.04 -10.83
CA HIS A 240 10.94 3.96 -11.73
C HIS A 240 11.88 4.66 -12.72
N ASP A 241 11.36 4.96 -13.90
CA ASP A 241 12.08 5.69 -14.95
C ASP A 241 12.44 7.11 -14.49
N PRO A 242 13.62 7.64 -14.87
CA PRO A 242 13.94 9.06 -14.69
C PRO A 242 12.93 9.96 -15.43
N GLY A 243 12.53 11.07 -14.81
CA GLY A 243 11.68 12.09 -15.45
C GLY A 243 10.21 11.72 -15.59
N HIS A 244 9.85 10.44 -15.66
CA HIS A 244 8.48 9.96 -15.45
C HIS A 244 8.21 9.80 -13.96
N SER A 245 8.40 10.86 -13.19
CA SER A 245 8.36 10.77 -11.75
C SER A 245 6.94 10.41 -11.32
N LEU A 246 6.85 9.30 -10.61
CA LEU A 246 5.69 8.92 -9.81
C LEU A 246 5.15 10.12 -9.02
N ASP A 247 6.06 10.98 -8.53
CA ASP A 247 5.77 12.26 -7.89
C ASP A 247 4.97 13.23 -8.78
N GLU A 248 5.25 13.34 -10.08
CA GLU A 248 4.49 14.20 -11.00
C GLU A 248 3.08 13.65 -11.25
N ARG A 249 2.90 12.33 -11.33
CA ARG A 249 1.55 11.73 -11.44
C ARG A 249 0.75 11.95 -10.16
N ILE A 250 1.38 11.73 -9.01
CA ILE A 250 0.84 12.03 -7.68
C ILE A 250 0.49 13.51 -7.56
N LEU A 251 1.31 14.41 -8.11
CA LEU A 251 1.02 15.84 -8.14
C LEU A 251 -0.17 16.16 -9.05
N ARG A 252 -0.22 15.65 -10.27
CA ARG A 252 -1.35 15.89 -11.20
C ARG A 252 -2.68 15.48 -10.57
N GLU A 253 -2.73 14.32 -9.93
CA GLU A 253 -3.94 13.81 -9.27
C GLU A 253 -4.44 14.73 -8.15
N GLN A 254 -3.55 15.47 -7.48
CA GLN A 254 -3.95 16.45 -6.45
C GLN A 254 -4.70 17.65 -7.03
N PHE A 255 -4.62 17.89 -8.34
CA PHE A 255 -5.24 19.04 -9.00
C PHE A 255 -6.37 18.68 -9.98
N GLY A 256 -6.61 17.39 -10.25
CA GLY A 256 -7.65 16.91 -11.17
C GLY A 256 -7.15 16.77 -12.60
#